data_AF-A0A1G3P9A7-F1
#
_entry.id   AF-A0A1G3P9A7-F1
#
_cell.length_a   1.000
_cell.length_b   1.000
_cell.length_c   1.000
_cell.angle_alpha   90.00
_cell.angle_beta   90.00
_cell.angle_gamma   90.00
#
_symmetry.space_group_name_H-M   'P 1'
#
loop_
_entity.id
_entity.type
_entity.pdbx_description
1 polymer ?
#
loop_
_entity_poly.entity_id
_entity_poly.type
_entity_poly.pdbx_seq_one_letter_code
_entity_poly.pdbx_strand_id
1 'polypeptide(L)'
;MGMKAERKHILNYKFVYDNTKITNGKSSFRLKGKIEEWGHIEILSRIFYKKLERLLYGNEITDIMYESSIKKVLDENDLLEDTFFNVIKKKEYQFEALNTMLIKIFDFVYFNVKKKLPYTKELSLIANAISELLENTFKYTNRDFSLTAGFFSGEYPLIIKLENNYADRNSKETTDQIEKLQAGIKEINQFEDPDEAYLEVMKNRIETGEENLNGEKESSRLGFAKMRADTKANITFSPTSKLYGESGITITLSIPIEISSADEMLKIIRTSL
;
A
#
# COMPACT_ATOMS: atom_id res chain seq x y z
N MET A 1 -13.70 -20.01 8.96
CA MET A 1 -14.17 -19.28 7.76
C MET A 1 -14.43 -20.30 6.65
N GLY A 2 -15.55 -20.23 5.93
CA GLY A 2 -15.96 -21.27 4.98
C GLY A 2 -15.41 -21.09 3.55
N MET A 3 -15.18 -22.18 2.82
CA MET A 3 -14.62 -22.20 1.45
C MET A 3 -15.31 -21.25 0.45
N LYS A 4 -16.62 -20.98 0.61
CA LYS A 4 -17.36 -20.06 -0.28
C LYS A 4 -16.90 -18.59 -0.12
N ALA A 5 -16.66 -18.15 1.11
CA ALA A 5 -16.21 -16.78 1.37
C ALA A 5 -14.79 -16.56 0.84
N GLU A 6 -13.90 -17.55 1.04
CA GLU A 6 -12.53 -17.53 0.53
C GLU A 6 -12.49 -17.46 -0.99
N ARG A 7 -13.30 -18.27 -1.68
CA ARG A 7 -13.42 -18.23 -3.15
C ARG A 7 -13.91 -16.86 -3.65
N LYS A 8 -14.90 -16.26 -2.98
CA LYS A 8 -15.37 -14.91 -3.31
C LYS A 8 -14.26 -13.88 -3.16
N HIS A 9 -13.49 -13.95 -2.07
CA HIS A 9 -12.36 -13.06 -1.83
C HIS A 9 -11.28 -13.19 -2.93
N ILE A 10 -10.93 -14.42 -3.34
CA ILE A 10 -9.97 -14.67 -4.43
C ILE A 10 -10.47 -14.11 -5.77
N LEU A 11 -11.76 -14.33 -6.09
CA LEU A 11 -12.36 -13.80 -7.32
C LEU A 11 -12.37 -12.27 -7.35
N ASN A 12 -12.69 -11.63 -6.23
CA ASN A 12 -12.62 -10.17 -6.10
C ASN A 12 -11.18 -9.67 -6.27
N TYR A 13 -10.20 -10.34 -5.64
CA TYR A 13 -8.79 -10.00 -5.81
C TYR A 13 -8.37 -10.06 -7.28
N LYS A 14 -8.72 -11.16 -7.97
CA LYS A 14 -8.46 -11.35 -9.39
C LYS A 14 -9.11 -10.26 -10.23
N PHE A 15 -10.37 -9.94 -9.97
CA PHE A 15 -11.10 -8.89 -10.68
C PHE A 15 -10.39 -7.54 -10.57
N VAL A 16 -10.03 -7.10 -9.36
CA VAL A 16 -9.33 -5.82 -9.15
C VAL A 16 -7.97 -5.82 -9.82
N TYR A 17 -7.21 -6.92 -9.70
CA TYR A 17 -5.89 -7.05 -10.30
C TYR A 17 -5.96 -6.97 -11.83
N ASP A 18 -6.85 -7.73 -12.46
CA ASP A 18 -7.02 -7.78 -13.92
C ASP A 18 -7.49 -6.43 -14.49
N ASN A 19 -8.26 -5.65 -13.71
CA ASN A 19 -8.73 -4.31 -14.09
C ASN A 19 -7.77 -3.17 -13.69
N THR A 20 -6.65 -3.47 -13.03
CA THR A 20 -5.64 -2.48 -12.67
C THR A 20 -4.49 -2.54 -13.66
N LYS A 21 -4.32 -1.49 -14.47
CA LYS A 21 -3.17 -1.35 -15.35
C LYS A 21 -1.93 -1.01 -14.53
N ILE A 22 -0.95 -1.91 -14.54
CA ILE A 22 0.33 -1.75 -13.85
C ILE A 22 1.42 -1.41 -14.86
N THR A 23 2.11 -0.29 -14.68
CA THR A 23 3.28 0.11 -15.48
C THR A 23 4.49 0.22 -14.57
N ASN A 24 5.59 -0.46 -14.93
CA ASN A 24 6.84 -0.40 -14.16
C ASN A 24 7.87 0.42 -14.92
N GLY A 25 8.58 1.29 -14.20
CA GLY A 25 9.80 1.97 -14.64
C GLY A 25 11.00 1.48 -13.82
N LYS A 26 12.18 2.01 -14.10
CA LYS A 26 13.43 1.59 -13.44
C LYS A 26 13.41 1.84 -11.91
N SER A 27 12.87 2.97 -11.48
CA SER A 27 12.82 3.39 -10.07
C SER A 27 11.42 3.85 -9.65
N SER A 28 10.39 3.37 -10.34
CA SER A 28 9.01 3.77 -10.09
C SER A 28 8.02 2.74 -10.61
N PHE A 29 6.80 2.73 -10.10
CA PHE A 29 5.68 2.05 -10.73
C PHE A 29 4.43 2.93 -10.70
N ARG A 30 3.46 2.58 -11.54
CA ARG A 30 2.16 3.24 -11.61
C ARG A 30 1.04 2.21 -11.71
N LEU A 31 0.02 2.40 -10.90
CA LEU A 31 -1.25 1.68 -10.94
C LEU A 31 -2.31 2.64 -11.50
N LYS A 32 -3.05 2.21 -12.51
CA LYS A 32 -4.20 2.97 -13.04
C LYS A 32 -5.42 2.07 -13.13
N GLY A 33 -6.59 2.59 -12.81
CA GLY A 33 -7.82 1.83 -12.92
C GLY A 33 -9.00 2.61 -12.37
N LYS A 34 -10.05 1.87 -12.02
CA LYS A 34 -11.28 2.41 -11.43
C LYS A 34 -11.64 1.62 -10.17
N ILE A 35 -12.03 2.34 -9.12
CA ILE A 35 -12.51 1.74 -7.88
C ILE A 35 -14.02 1.61 -7.98
N GLU A 36 -14.55 0.40 -8.13
CA GLU A 36 -16.00 0.21 -8.25
C GLU A 36 -16.69 0.15 -6.88
N GLU A 37 -16.04 -0.48 -5.90
CA GLU A 37 -16.57 -0.71 -4.55
C GLU A 37 -15.50 -0.49 -3.48
N TRP A 38 -15.93 -0.20 -2.24
CA TRP A 38 -15.04 0.03 -1.09
C TRP A 38 -14.06 -1.12 -0.85
N GLY A 39 -14.51 -2.37 -0.99
CA GLY A 39 -13.64 -3.55 -0.81
C GLY A 39 -12.48 -3.63 -1.82
N HIS A 40 -12.53 -2.87 -2.92
CA HIS A 40 -11.43 -2.81 -3.88
C HIS A 40 -10.25 -1.99 -3.34
N ILE A 41 -10.49 -1.05 -2.42
CA ILE A 41 -9.42 -0.22 -1.83
C ILE A 41 -8.44 -1.10 -1.07
N GLU A 42 -8.93 -2.01 -0.23
CA GLU A 42 -8.06 -2.95 0.52
C GLU A 42 -7.19 -3.79 -0.43
N ILE A 43 -7.80 -4.30 -1.50
CA ILE A 43 -7.09 -5.10 -2.51
C ILE A 43 -6.04 -4.25 -3.24
N LEU A 44 -6.39 -3.02 -3.64
CA LEU A 44 -5.47 -2.08 -4.28
C LEU A 44 -4.29 -1.72 -3.38
N SER A 45 -4.53 -1.48 -2.09
CA SER A 45 -3.46 -1.23 -1.11
C SER A 45 -2.54 -2.43 -0.94
N ARG A 46 -3.07 -3.67 -0.99
CA ARG A 46 -2.25 -4.89 -0.99
C ARG A 46 -1.43 -5.03 -2.28
N ILE A 47 -2.00 -4.71 -3.44
CA ILE A 47 -1.26 -4.70 -4.72
C ILE A 47 -0.15 -3.64 -4.66
N PHE A 48 -0.47 -2.44 -4.18
CA PHE A 48 0.48 -1.35 -3.99
C PHE A 48 1.61 -1.76 -3.05
N TYR A 49 1.30 -2.33 -1.88
CA TYR A 49 2.28 -2.88 -0.94
C TYR A 49 3.25 -3.82 -1.66
N LYS A 50 2.75 -4.75 -2.47
CA LYS A 50 3.60 -5.72 -3.19
C LYS A 50 4.47 -5.09 -4.26
N LYS A 51 3.99 -4.03 -4.92
CA LYS A 51 4.82 -3.29 -5.89
C LYS A 51 5.84 -2.41 -5.21
N LEU A 52 5.50 -1.77 -4.10
CA LEU A 52 6.43 -0.99 -3.29
C LEU A 52 7.51 -1.88 -2.64
N GLU A 53 7.14 -3.05 -2.13
CA GLU A 53 8.05 -4.07 -1.62
C GLU A 53 9.12 -4.42 -2.65
N ARG A 54 8.71 -4.73 -3.89
CA ARG A 54 9.64 -5.00 -4.99
C ARG A 54 10.46 -3.80 -5.41
N LEU A 55 9.91 -2.59 -5.29
CA LEU A 55 10.62 -1.37 -5.62
C LEU A 55 11.73 -1.08 -4.58
N LEU A 56 11.44 -1.26 -3.29
CA LEU A 56 12.38 -1.06 -2.18
C LEU A 56 13.49 -2.12 -2.17
N TYR A 57 13.11 -3.39 -2.26
CA TYR A 57 14.08 -4.47 -2.20
C TYR A 57 14.77 -4.73 -3.53
N GLY A 58 14.13 -4.41 -4.65
CA GLY A 58 14.55 -4.83 -5.97
C GLY A 58 14.09 -6.25 -6.31
N ASN A 59 13.92 -6.52 -7.61
CA ASN A 59 13.44 -7.83 -8.08
C ASN A 59 14.43 -8.95 -7.74
N GLU A 60 15.73 -8.75 -7.97
CA GLU A 60 16.75 -9.77 -7.75
C GLU A 60 16.82 -10.23 -6.29
N ILE A 61 16.79 -9.29 -5.35
CA ILE A 61 16.79 -9.58 -3.91
C ILE A 61 15.50 -10.30 -3.50
N THR A 62 14.37 -9.85 -4.04
CA THR A 62 13.07 -10.50 -3.79
C THR A 62 13.08 -11.94 -4.29
N ASP A 63 13.60 -12.19 -5.49
CA ASP A 63 13.69 -13.52 -6.09
C ASP A 63 14.64 -14.42 -5.31
N ILE A 64 15.83 -13.93 -4.93
CA ILE A 64 16.80 -14.66 -4.10
C ILE A 64 16.19 -15.05 -2.76
N MET A 65 15.45 -14.15 -2.11
CA MET A 65 14.76 -14.41 -0.85
C MET A 65 13.78 -15.57 -1.00
N TYR A 66 12.94 -15.54 -2.03
CA TYR A 66 11.93 -16.58 -2.25
C TYR A 66 12.58 -17.91 -2.65
N GLU A 67 13.51 -17.92 -3.60
CA GLU A 67 14.19 -19.13 -4.06
C GLU A 67 14.93 -19.82 -2.93
N SER A 68 15.70 -19.07 -2.14
CA SER A 68 16.47 -19.65 -1.04
C SER A 68 15.56 -20.16 0.09
N SER A 69 14.46 -19.47 0.36
CA SER A 69 13.48 -19.93 1.35
C SER A 69 12.80 -21.23 0.92
N ILE A 70 12.48 -21.37 -0.37
CA ILE A 70 11.94 -22.60 -0.93
C ILE A 70 12.97 -23.74 -0.78
N LYS A 71 14.23 -23.51 -1.16
CA LYS A 71 15.30 -24.52 -1.03
C LYS A 71 15.46 -24.99 0.41
N LYS A 72 15.47 -24.08 1.37
CA LYS A 72 15.59 -24.43 2.79
C LYS A 72 14.40 -25.22 3.33
N VAL A 73 13.17 -24.83 2.99
CA VAL A 73 11.99 -25.60 3.41
C VAL A 73 11.97 -26.99 2.75
N LEU A 74 12.42 -27.12 1.51
CA LEU A 74 12.58 -28.42 0.88
C LEU A 74 13.65 -29.27 1.59
N ASP A 75 14.79 -28.69 1.94
CA ASP A 75 15.87 -29.36 2.69
C ASP A 75 15.38 -29.87 4.06
N GLU A 76 14.76 -28.99 4.86
CA GLU A 76 14.25 -29.31 6.21
C GLU A 76 13.15 -30.39 6.21
N ASN A 77 12.62 -30.77 5.04
CA ASN A 77 11.61 -31.81 4.90
C ASN A 77 12.10 -33.02 4.08
N ASP A 78 13.40 -33.11 3.78
CA ASP A 78 14.04 -34.16 2.97
C ASP A 78 13.50 -34.26 1.52
N LEU A 79 13.21 -33.11 0.91
CA LEU A 79 12.55 -33.00 -0.40
C LEU A 79 13.39 -32.32 -1.49
N LEU A 80 14.66 -32.00 -1.22
CA LEU A 80 15.52 -31.27 -2.17
C LEU A 80 15.76 -32.01 -3.49
N GLU A 81 15.89 -33.35 -3.44
CA GLU A 81 16.07 -34.19 -4.64
C GLU A 81 14.76 -34.42 -5.41
N ASP A 82 13.62 -34.11 -4.79
CA ASP A 82 12.31 -34.21 -5.39
C ASP A 82 11.92 -32.89 -6.06
N THR A 83 11.48 -32.94 -7.31
CA THR A 83 10.86 -31.76 -7.93
C THR A 83 9.59 -31.37 -7.15
N PHE A 84 9.24 -30.07 -7.11
CA PHE A 84 8.02 -29.57 -6.47
C PHE A 84 6.76 -30.37 -6.84
N PHE A 85 6.64 -30.79 -8.10
CA PHE A 85 5.54 -31.63 -8.57
C PHE A 85 5.58 -33.07 -8.06
N ASN A 86 6.78 -33.63 -7.81
CA ASN A 86 6.94 -34.96 -7.20
C ASN A 86 6.55 -34.94 -5.71
N VAL A 87 6.90 -33.88 -4.99
CA VAL A 87 6.47 -33.66 -3.60
C VAL A 87 4.95 -33.66 -3.50
N ILE A 88 4.27 -32.91 -4.39
CA ILE A 88 2.80 -32.83 -4.44
C ILE A 88 2.18 -34.20 -4.74
N LYS A 89 2.78 -34.98 -5.65
CA LYS A 89 2.27 -36.31 -6.02
C LYS A 89 2.44 -37.37 -4.93
N LYS A 90 3.53 -37.34 -4.16
CA LYS A 90 3.79 -38.32 -3.08
C LYS A 90 2.88 -38.15 -1.87
N LYS A 91 2.35 -36.94 -1.63
CA LYS A 91 1.34 -36.71 -0.59
C LYS A 91 -0.06 -36.92 -1.21
N GLU A 92 -0.72 -38.02 -0.87
CA GLU A 92 -2.02 -38.46 -1.42
C GLU A 92 -3.22 -37.49 -1.21
N TYR A 93 -2.97 -36.26 -0.76
CA TYR A 93 -3.94 -35.16 -0.67
C TYR A 93 -3.39 -33.93 -1.40
N GLN A 94 -3.52 -33.95 -2.73
CA GLN A 94 -2.80 -33.06 -3.66
C GLN A 94 -2.96 -31.56 -3.37
N PHE A 95 -4.12 -31.12 -2.87
CA PHE A 95 -4.37 -29.71 -2.57
C PHE A 95 -4.00 -29.31 -1.14
N GLU A 96 -4.29 -30.15 -0.15
CA GLU A 96 -4.03 -29.83 1.26
C GLU A 96 -2.54 -29.88 1.59
N ALA A 97 -1.82 -30.85 1.03
CA ALA A 97 -0.37 -30.95 1.15
C ALA A 97 0.34 -29.75 0.50
N LEU A 98 -0.11 -29.35 -0.69
CA LEU A 98 0.40 -28.17 -1.40
C LEU A 98 0.13 -26.89 -0.61
N ASN A 99 -1.09 -26.69 -0.12
CA ASN A 99 -1.43 -25.53 0.70
C ASN A 99 -0.58 -25.48 1.98
N THR A 100 -0.39 -26.61 2.65
CA THR A 100 0.44 -26.70 3.86
C THR A 100 1.89 -26.34 3.55
N MET A 101 2.45 -26.83 2.45
CA MET A 101 3.81 -26.50 2.03
C MET A 101 3.96 -25.02 1.68
N LEU A 102 3.00 -24.45 0.94
CA LEU A 102 2.98 -23.02 0.64
C LEU A 102 2.92 -22.18 1.92
N ILE A 103 2.06 -22.54 2.88
CA ILE A 103 1.98 -21.87 4.18
C ILE A 103 3.33 -21.94 4.90
N LYS A 104 3.96 -23.11 4.97
CA LYS A 104 5.30 -23.25 5.58
C LYS A 104 6.36 -22.36 4.92
N ILE A 105 6.36 -22.25 3.59
CA ILE A 105 7.27 -21.36 2.86
C ILE A 105 6.98 -19.90 3.22
N PHE A 106 5.71 -19.50 3.22
CA PHE A 106 5.32 -18.14 3.59
C PHE A 106 5.69 -17.79 5.03
N ASP A 107 5.41 -18.70 5.98
CA ASP A 107 5.76 -18.53 7.39
C ASP A 107 7.28 -18.43 7.56
N PHE A 108 8.03 -19.30 6.88
CA PHE A 108 9.49 -19.25 6.91
C PHE A 108 10.01 -17.90 6.41
N VAL A 109 9.58 -17.46 5.23
CA VAL A 109 9.95 -16.17 4.64
C VAL A 109 9.60 -15.03 5.60
N TYR A 110 8.40 -15.06 6.19
CA TYR A 110 7.92 -13.99 7.05
C TYR A 110 8.70 -13.92 8.37
N PHE A 111 8.79 -15.03 9.10
CA PHE A 111 9.38 -15.06 10.44
C PHE A 111 10.90 -15.02 10.44
N ASN A 112 11.56 -15.61 9.44
CA ASN A 112 13.02 -15.72 9.43
C ASN A 112 13.70 -14.65 8.58
N VAL A 113 13.07 -14.19 7.49
CA VAL A 113 13.69 -13.24 6.55
C VAL A 113 13.07 -11.85 6.66
N LYS A 114 11.77 -11.70 6.36
CA LYS A 114 11.13 -10.38 6.26
C LYS A 114 11.16 -9.59 7.56
N LYS A 115 10.98 -10.25 8.71
CA LYS A 115 11.10 -9.59 10.03
C LYS A 115 12.47 -8.92 10.27
N LYS A 116 13.52 -9.36 9.56
CA LYS A 116 14.88 -8.81 9.66
C LYS A 116 15.23 -7.84 8.53
N LEU A 117 14.44 -7.81 7.46
CA LEU A 117 14.64 -6.87 6.37
C LEU A 117 14.30 -5.45 6.82
N PRO A 118 15.04 -4.43 6.32
CA PRO A 118 14.63 -3.04 6.49
C PRO A 118 13.26 -2.84 5.83
N TYR A 119 12.45 -1.87 6.26
CA TYR A 119 11.17 -1.49 5.65
C TYR A 119 9.93 -2.34 5.94
N THR A 120 10.00 -3.47 6.64
CA THR A 120 8.78 -4.28 6.90
C THR A 120 7.70 -3.48 7.64
N LYS A 121 8.10 -2.64 8.60
CA LYS A 121 7.19 -1.75 9.34
C LYS A 121 6.71 -0.61 8.44
N GLU A 122 7.64 0.06 7.77
CA GLU A 122 7.43 1.20 6.87
C GLU A 122 6.48 0.84 5.74
N LEU A 123 6.66 -0.30 5.08
CA LEU A 123 5.77 -0.82 4.04
C LEU A 123 4.33 -0.96 4.53
N SER A 124 4.13 -1.43 5.76
CA SER A 124 2.81 -1.61 6.36
C SER A 124 2.14 -0.27 6.67
N LEU A 125 2.91 0.66 7.24
CA LEU A 125 2.45 2.03 7.53
C LEU A 125 2.09 2.79 6.25
N ILE A 126 2.94 2.69 5.22
CA ILE A 126 2.69 3.31 3.92
C ILE A 126 1.46 2.69 3.25
N ALA A 127 1.30 1.37 3.27
CA ALA A 127 0.13 0.73 2.68
C ALA A 127 -1.19 1.15 3.37
N ASN A 128 -1.17 1.30 4.70
CA ASN A 128 -2.31 1.85 5.44
C ASN A 128 -2.60 3.29 5.05
N ALA A 129 -1.56 4.12 4.92
CA ALA A 129 -1.70 5.49 4.43
C ALA A 129 -2.30 5.54 3.02
N ILE A 130 -1.91 4.61 2.12
CA ILE A 130 -2.53 4.52 0.79
C ILE A 130 -4.00 4.14 0.86
N SER A 131 -4.40 3.19 1.73
CA SER A 131 -5.81 2.89 1.95
C SER A 131 -6.57 4.14 2.37
N GLU A 132 -6.10 4.84 3.41
CA GLU A 132 -6.74 6.06 3.91
C GLU A 132 -6.79 7.16 2.84
N LEU A 133 -5.74 7.31 2.05
CA LEU A 133 -5.70 8.27 0.94
C LEU A 133 -6.74 7.94 -0.15
N LEU A 134 -6.85 6.66 -0.53
CA LEU A 134 -7.83 6.20 -1.51
C LEU A 134 -9.25 6.34 -0.97
N GLU A 135 -9.50 6.01 0.29
CA GLU A 135 -10.81 6.17 0.94
C GLU A 135 -11.23 7.64 1.03
N ASN A 136 -10.29 8.51 1.41
CA ASN A 136 -10.55 9.94 1.49
C ASN A 136 -10.87 10.52 0.11
N THR A 137 -10.20 10.06 -0.95
CA THR A 137 -10.42 10.55 -2.33
C THR A 137 -11.59 9.91 -3.07
N PHE A 138 -11.99 8.71 -2.67
CA PHE A 138 -13.07 7.96 -3.31
C PHE A 138 -14.41 8.72 -3.31
N LYS A 139 -14.68 9.52 -2.28
CA LYS A 139 -15.98 10.17 -2.07
C LYS A 139 -16.31 11.28 -3.08
N TYR A 140 -15.31 11.98 -3.61
CA TYR A 140 -15.51 13.19 -4.44
C TYR A 140 -14.91 13.08 -5.84
N THR A 141 -14.47 11.88 -6.23
CA THR A 141 -13.87 11.62 -7.53
C THR A 141 -14.77 10.75 -8.37
N ASN A 142 -14.56 10.71 -9.69
CA ASN A 142 -15.27 9.79 -10.59
C ASN A 142 -14.85 8.31 -10.42
N ARG A 143 -14.06 8.04 -9.36
CA ARG A 143 -13.47 6.75 -8.96
C ARG A 143 -12.33 6.25 -9.86
N ASP A 144 -11.98 6.98 -10.91
CA ASP A 144 -10.76 6.71 -11.67
C ASP A 144 -9.55 7.17 -10.87
N PHE A 145 -8.48 6.39 -10.91
CA PHE A 145 -7.25 6.69 -10.19
C PHE A 145 -6.00 6.44 -11.03
N SER A 146 -4.95 7.18 -10.69
CA SER A 146 -3.57 6.95 -11.09
C SER A 146 -2.68 7.13 -9.87
N LEU A 147 -2.24 6.01 -9.32
CA LEU A 147 -1.36 5.95 -8.16
C LEU A 147 0.06 5.64 -8.63
N THR A 148 0.97 6.58 -8.49
CA THR A 148 2.38 6.45 -8.87
C THR A 148 3.24 6.44 -7.62
N ALA A 149 4.20 5.54 -7.53
CA ALA A 149 5.25 5.59 -6.50
C ALA A 149 6.62 5.51 -7.16
N GLY A 150 7.59 6.27 -6.67
CA GLY A 150 8.94 6.24 -7.21
C GLY A 150 9.97 6.88 -6.31
N PHE A 151 11.23 6.57 -6.59
CA PHE A 151 12.37 7.16 -5.90
C PHE A 151 12.96 8.34 -6.64
N PHE A 152 13.27 9.38 -5.88
CA PHE A 152 13.85 10.63 -6.35
C PHE A 152 15.01 11.03 -5.43
N SER A 153 15.94 11.82 -5.96
CA SER A 153 17.03 12.40 -5.15
C SER A 153 16.50 13.55 -4.31
N GLY A 154 16.75 13.54 -3.00
CA GLY A 154 16.39 14.63 -2.10
C GLY A 154 16.13 14.17 -0.66
N GLU A 155 15.61 15.08 0.14
CA GLU A 155 15.25 14.85 1.55
C GLU A 155 14.11 13.84 1.73
N TYR A 156 13.22 13.73 0.73
CA TYR A 156 12.08 12.81 0.69
C TYR A 156 12.23 11.85 -0.49
N PRO A 157 13.01 10.76 -0.36
CA PRO A 157 13.36 9.92 -1.50
C PRO A 157 12.16 9.21 -2.10
N LEU A 158 11.17 8.80 -1.28
CA LEU A 158 9.98 8.13 -1.78
C LEU A 158 8.86 9.13 -2.01
N ILE A 159 8.46 9.27 -3.27
CA ILE A 159 7.30 10.10 -3.65
C ILE A 159 6.17 9.18 -4.10
N ILE A 160 5.01 9.33 -3.47
CA ILE A 160 3.77 8.67 -3.87
C ILE A 160 2.77 9.74 -4.30
N LYS A 161 2.27 9.62 -5.52
CA LYS A 161 1.33 10.56 -6.13
C LYS A 161 0.03 9.84 -6.44
N LEU A 162 -1.07 10.32 -5.88
CA LEU A 162 -2.42 9.93 -6.28
C LEU A 162 -3.04 11.02 -7.13
N GLU A 163 -3.52 10.65 -8.31
CA GLU A 163 -4.29 11.49 -9.21
C GLU A 163 -5.68 10.89 -9.42
N ASN A 164 -6.71 11.73 -9.34
CA ASN A 164 -8.09 11.34 -9.62
C ASN A 164 -8.80 12.44 -10.40
N ASN A 165 -9.87 12.10 -11.12
CA ASN A 165 -10.74 13.07 -11.78
C ASN A 165 -11.92 13.44 -10.88
N TYR A 166 -12.44 14.66 -11.07
CA TYR A 166 -13.66 15.07 -10.38
C TYR A 166 -14.86 14.23 -10.81
N ALA A 167 -15.77 13.93 -9.87
CA ALA A 167 -17.06 13.32 -10.21
C ALA A 167 -17.90 14.29 -11.06
N ASP A 168 -18.02 15.54 -10.61
CA ASP A 168 -18.58 16.67 -11.36
C ASP A 168 -17.90 17.97 -10.92
N ARG A 169 -17.09 18.57 -11.79
CA ARG A 169 -16.33 19.79 -11.47
C ARG A 169 -17.22 21.00 -11.20
N ASN A 170 -18.41 21.06 -11.80
CA ASN A 170 -19.28 22.23 -11.71
C ASN A 170 -20.26 22.14 -10.53
N SER A 171 -20.26 21.01 -9.82
CA SER A 171 -21.06 20.80 -8.63
C SER A 171 -20.50 21.62 -7.45
N LYS A 172 -21.40 22.36 -6.78
CA LYS A 172 -21.06 23.09 -5.54
C LYS A 172 -20.55 22.13 -4.46
N GLU A 173 -21.17 20.95 -4.35
CA GLU A 173 -20.76 19.92 -3.39
C GLU A 173 -19.32 19.48 -3.61
N THR A 174 -18.94 19.20 -4.86
CA THR A 174 -17.58 18.79 -5.21
C THR A 174 -16.59 19.91 -4.90
N THR A 175 -16.93 21.16 -5.24
CA THR A 175 -16.08 22.34 -4.94
C THR A 175 -15.88 22.52 -3.44
N ASP A 176 -16.96 22.50 -2.65
CA ASP A 176 -16.90 22.65 -1.19
C ASP A 176 -16.07 21.53 -0.53
N GLN A 177 -16.13 20.29 -1.02
CA GLN A 177 -15.33 19.18 -0.49
C GLN A 177 -13.84 19.32 -0.82
N ILE A 178 -13.50 19.78 -2.03
CA ILE A 178 -12.11 20.05 -2.44
C ILE A 178 -11.50 21.15 -1.59
N GLU A 179 -12.24 22.23 -1.33
CA GLU A 179 -11.78 23.32 -0.49
C GLU A 179 -11.54 22.86 0.95
N LYS A 180 -12.45 22.04 1.51
CA LYS A 180 -12.27 21.42 2.84
C LYS A 180 -11.03 20.52 2.89
N LEU A 181 -10.85 19.67 1.88
CA LEU A 181 -9.68 18.80 1.75
C LEU A 181 -8.38 19.60 1.72
N GLN A 182 -8.33 20.65 0.90
CA GLN A 182 -7.17 21.52 0.80
C GLN A 182 -6.89 22.26 2.11
N ALA A 183 -7.94 22.76 2.78
CA ALA A 183 -7.81 23.42 4.08
C ALA A 183 -7.30 22.46 5.16
N GLY A 184 -7.85 21.24 5.23
CA GLY A 184 -7.42 20.22 6.19
C GLY A 184 -5.96 19.81 5.99
N ILE A 185 -5.52 19.59 4.76
CA ILE A 185 -4.10 19.29 4.47
C ILE A 185 -3.20 20.46 4.85
N LYS A 186 -3.60 21.71 4.53
CA LYS A 186 -2.83 22.91 4.90
C LYS A 186 -2.67 23.05 6.40
N GLU A 187 -3.76 22.89 7.15
CA GLU A 187 -3.79 22.97 8.62
C GLU A 187 -2.85 21.93 9.24
N ILE A 188 -2.98 20.68 8.81
CA ILE A 188 -2.15 19.58 9.34
C ILE A 188 -0.68 19.80 9.03
N ASN A 189 -0.33 20.35 7.86
CA ASN A 189 1.06 20.63 7.49
C ASN A 189 1.69 21.82 8.25
N GLN A 190 0.91 22.63 8.98
CA GLN A 190 1.48 23.72 9.79
C GLN A 190 2.28 23.18 10.98
N PHE A 191 1.99 21.96 11.41
CA PHE A 191 2.73 21.28 12.46
C PHE A 191 4.04 20.71 11.90
N GLU A 192 5.16 21.19 12.46
CA GLU A 192 6.49 20.68 12.13
C GLU A 192 6.62 19.21 12.55
N ASP A 193 6.19 18.86 13.76
CA ASP A 193 6.12 17.48 14.24
C ASP A 193 4.79 16.80 13.80
N PRO A 194 4.85 15.74 12.97
CA PRO A 194 3.68 14.95 12.60
C PRO A 194 2.90 14.34 13.78
N ASP A 195 3.58 13.99 14.88
CA ASP A 195 2.94 13.36 16.03
C ASP A 195 2.12 14.38 16.83
N GLU A 196 2.62 15.61 16.97
CA GLU A 196 1.90 16.74 17.54
C GLU A 196 0.63 17.04 16.74
N ALA A 197 0.73 17.06 15.41
CA ALA A 197 -0.42 17.26 14.52
C ALA A 197 -1.53 16.23 14.77
N TYR A 198 -1.16 14.95 14.92
CA TYR A 198 -2.10 13.87 15.18
C TYR A 198 -2.74 13.97 16.57
N LEU A 199 -1.94 14.25 17.60
CA LEU A 199 -2.43 14.42 18.97
C LEU A 199 -3.40 15.59 19.09
N GLU A 200 -3.12 16.72 18.43
CA GLU A 200 -3.98 17.89 18.43
C GLU A 200 -5.33 17.61 17.75
N VAL A 201 -5.33 16.93 16.60
CA VAL A 201 -6.57 16.52 15.93
C VAL A 201 -7.37 15.53 16.79
N MET A 202 -6.70 14.59 17.46
CA MET A 202 -7.35 13.65 18.37
C MET A 202 -7.93 14.32 19.61
N LYS A 203 -7.21 15.28 20.20
CA LYS A 203 -7.65 16.04 21.36
C LYS A 203 -8.88 16.86 21.04
N ASN A 204 -8.85 17.61 19.94
CA ASN A 204 -10.01 18.37 19.47
C ASN A 204 -11.24 17.47 19.30
N ARG A 205 -11.07 16.28 18.70
CA ARG A 205 -12.15 15.30 18.55
C ARG A 205 -12.75 14.83 19.89
N ILE A 206 -11.91 14.61 20.90
CA ILE A 206 -12.35 14.19 22.23
C ILE A 206 -13.07 15.33 22.96
N GLU A 207 -12.55 16.56 22.84
CA GLU A 207 -13.05 17.74 23.56
C GLU A 207 -14.35 18.30 22.96
N THR A 208 -14.53 18.27 21.65
CA THR A 208 -15.74 18.74 20.99
C THR A 208 -16.87 17.72 21.02
N GLY A 209 -16.56 16.44 21.26
CA GLY A 209 -17.55 15.37 21.32
C GLY A 209 -18.36 15.20 20.03
N GLU A 210 -17.86 15.65 18.88
CA GLU A 210 -18.54 15.55 17.58
C GLU A 210 -18.53 14.10 17.05
N GLU A 211 -19.23 13.20 17.73
CA GLU A 211 -19.84 12.05 17.08
C GLU A 211 -21.08 12.51 16.31
N ASN A 212 -20.88 12.88 15.04
CA ASN A 212 -21.92 13.04 14.01
C ASN A 212 -22.97 14.14 14.20
N LEU A 213 -22.84 15.23 13.42
CA LEU A 213 -24.02 15.83 12.77
C LEU A 213 -23.84 16.10 11.26
N ASN A 214 -22.68 15.85 10.64
CA ASN A 214 -22.53 15.85 9.17
C ASN A 214 -21.33 15.03 8.61
N GLY A 215 -20.74 14.10 9.38
CA GLY A 215 -19.91 12.95 8.91
C GLY A 215 -18.63 13.17 8.08
N GLU A 216 -18.36 14.36 7.56
CA GLU A 216 -17.41 14.51 6.44
C GLU A 216 -16.22 15.43 6.72
N LYS A 217 -16.35 16.44 7.60
CA LYS A 217 -15.28 17.43 7.84
C LYS A 217 -14.09 16.90 8.66
N GLU A 218 -14.33 16.06 9.67
CA GLU A 218 -13.26 15.64 10.60
C GLU A 218 -12.57 14.33 10.19
N SER A 219 -13.24 13.44 9.45
CA SER A 219 -12.67 12.14 9.07
C SER A 219 -11.45 12.29 8.15
N SER A 220 -11.48 13.26 7.25
CA SER A 220 -10.34 13.54 6.35
C SER A 220 -9.14 14.09 7.12
N ARG A 221 -9.33 15.03 8.06
CA ARG A 221 -8.23 15.61 8.84
C ARG A 221 -7.51 14.54 9.67
N LEU A 222 -8.26 13.72 10.39
CA LEU A 222 -7.67 12.66 11.19
C LEU A 222 -6.89 11.67 10.33
N GLY A 223 -7.42 11.29 9.15
CA GLY A 223 -6.68 10.44 8.20
C GLY A 223 -5.38 11.08 7.73
N PHE A 224 -5.39 12.35 7.30
CA PHE A 224 -4.15 13.02 6.88
C PHE A 224 -3.14 13.19 8.02
N ALA A 225 -3.59 13.50 9.23
CA ALA A 225 -2.71 13.62 10.39
C ALA A 225 -2.10 12.27 10.77
N LYS A 226 -2.90 11.20 10.76
CA LYS A 226 -2.42 9.83 11.00
C LYS A 226 -1.43 9.38 9.94
N MET A 227 -1.71 9.63 8.66
CA MET A 227 -0.78 9.36 7.57
C MET A 227 0.57 10.04 7.78
N ARG A 228 0.58 11.31 8.19
CA ARG A 228 1.83 12.01 8.54
C ARG A 228 2.52 11.38 9.74
N ALA A 229 1.81 11.07 10.83
CA ALA A 229 2.40 10.44 12.01
C ALA A 229 3.05 9.08 11.68
N ASP A 230 2.33 8.24 10.93
CA ASP A 230 2.74 6.88 10.56
C ASP A 230 3.92 6.88 9.56
N THR A 231 3.97 7.82 8.62
CA THR A 231 4.94 7.80 7.51
C THR A 231 5.95 8.93 7.54
N LYS A 232 5.80 9.88 8.47
CA LYS A 232 6.53 11.17 8.50
C LYS A 232 6.47 11.95 7.18
N ALA A 233 5.42 11.70 6.39
CA ALA A 233 5.29 12.31 5.07
C ALA A 233 4.99 13.82 5.15
N ASN A 234 5.50 14.54 4.15
CA ASN A 234 4.95 15.83 3.76
C ASN A 234 3.86 15.62 2.69
N ILE A 235 2.67 16.18 2.90
CA ILE A 235 1.51 15.98 2.03
C ILE A 235 1.25 17.25 1.22
N THR A 236 1.26 17.18 -0.10
CA THR A 236 0.88 18.33 -0.94
C THR A 236 -0.39 18.05 -1.71
N PHE A 237 -1.22 19.08 -1.88
CA PHE A 237 -2.48 19.03 -2.61
C PHE A 237 -2.44 20.00 -3.79
N SER A 238 -2.89 19.54 -4.96
CA SER A 238 -3.06 20.38 -6.14
C SER A 238 -4.39 20.07 -6.85
N PRO A 239 -5.24 21.09 -7.13
CA PRO A 239 -6.53 20.91 -7.82
C PRO A 239 -6.39 20.92 -9.36
N THR A 240 -5.22 20.61 -9.90
CA THR A 240 -4.92 20.77 -11.34
C THR A 240 -4.53 19.47 -12.04
N SER A 241 -5.00 18.33 -11.55
CA SER A 241 -4.72 17.06 -12.24
C SER A 241 -5.38 17.02 -13.61
N LYS A 242 -4.71 16.36 -14.56
CA LYS A 242 -5.24 16.03 -15.88
C LYS A 242 -5.17 14.53 -16.13
N LEU A 243 -5.81 13.73 -15.27
CA LEU A 243 -5.87 12.29 -15.50
C LEU A 243 -6.86 12.02 -16.64
N TYR A 244 -6.41 11.30 -17.67
CA TYR A 244 -7.17 11.08 -18.91
C TYR A 244 -7.65 12.36 -19.62
N GLY A 245 -6.99 13.50 -19.39
CA GLY A 245 -7.36 14.79 -19.98
C GLY A 245 -8.49 15.53 -19.27
N GLU A 246 -9.08 14.93 -18.22
CA GLU A 246 -10.13 15.54 -17.41
C GLU A 246 -9.56 16.26 -16.20
N SER A 247 -10.28 17.26 -15.70
CA SER A 247 -9.85 18.01 -14.52
C SER A 247 -10.02 17.17 -13.25
N GLY A 248 -9.08 17.31 -12.32
CA GLY A 248 -9.13 16.56 -11.08
C GLY A 248 -8.13 17.04 -10.04
N ILE A 249 -7.87 16.18 -9.05
CA ILE A 249 -6.94 16.46 -7.97
C ILE A 249 -5.67 15.61 -8.06
N THR A 250 -4.62 16.14 -7.46
CA THR A 250 -3.38 15.43 -7.15
C THR A 250 -3.10 15.59 -5.67
N ILE A 251 -2.88 14.46 -5.00
CA ILE A 251 -2.29 14.43 -3.65
C ILE A 251 -0.93 13.75 -3.76
N THR A 252 0.10 14.37 -3.21
CA THR A 252 1.47 13.81 -3.20
C THR A 252 1.93 13.62 -1.76
N LEU A 253 2.30 12.40 -1.41
CA LEU A 253 3.00 12.05 -0.19
C LEU A 253 4.50 12.00 -0.50
N SER A 254 5.28 12.85 0.17
CA SER A 254 6.75 12.84 0.10
C SER A 254 7.24 12.23 1.41
N ILE A 255 7.78 11.02 1.35
CA ILE A 255 8.10 10.19 2.52
C ILE A 255 9.62 10.15 2.70
N PRO A 256 10.14 10.53 3.89
CA PRO A 256 11.54 10.32 4.21
C PRO A 256 11.74 8.83 4.48
N ILE A 257 12.54 8.17 3.64
CA ILE A 257 12.92 6.77 3.82
C ILE A 257 14.39 6.61 3.42
N GLU A 258 15.16 5.96 4.27
CA GLU A 258 16.55 5.63 3.97
C GLU A 258 16.59 4.41 3.05
N ILE A 259 17.25 4.50 1.89
CA ILE A 259 17.34 3.39 0.94
C ILE A 259 18.66 2.63 1.17
N SER A 260 18.54 1.39 1.64
CA SER A 260 19.61 0.45 1.91
C SER A 260 20.22 -0.02 0.60
N SER A 261 21.53 -0.27 0.65
CA SER A 261 22.23 -0.84 -0.49
C SER A 261 21.79 -2.28 -0.75
N ALA A 262 21.93 -2.74 -2.00
CA ALA A 262 21.67 -4.13 -2.35
C ALA A 262 22.55 -5.10 -1.54
N ASP A 263 23.81 -4.74 -1.29
CA ASP A 263 24.76 -5.55 -0.53
C ASP A 263 24.34 -5.75 0.93
N GLU A 264 23.82 -4.69 1.56
CA GLU A 264 23.29 -4.75 2.92
C GLU A 264 22.09 -5.70 3.02
N MET A 265 21.14 -5.58 2.10
CA MET A 265 19.98 -6.46 2.02
C MET A 265 20.38 -7.93 1.77
N LEU A 266 21.32 -8.17 0.85
CA LEU A 266 21.84 -9.51 0.57
C LEU A 266 22.54 -10.12 1.79
N LYS A 267 23.28 -9.31 2.55
CA LYS A 267 23.92 -9.75 3.79
C LYS A 267 22.89 -10.21 4.82
N ILE A 268 21.79 -9.47 5.01
CA ILE A 268 20.69 -9.84 5.92
C ILE A 268 20.04 -11.14 5.47
N ILE A 269 19.76 -11.29 4.17
CA ILE A 269 19.15 -12.51 3.62
C ILE A 269 20.05 -13.72 3.86
N ARG A 270 21.34 -13.62 3.55
CA ARG A 270 22.31 -14.70 3.72
C ARG A 270 22.51 -15.14 5.17
N THR A 271 22.34 -14.26 6.16
CA THR A 271 22.41 -14.63 7.58
C THR A 271 21.09 -15.15 8.14
N SER A 272 20.01 -15.05 7.37
CA SER A 272 18.65 -15.43 7.78
C SER A 272 18.19 -16.76 7.18
N LEU A 273 18.83 -17.16 6.09
CA LEU A 273 18.70 -18.46 5.44
C LEU A 273 19.73 -19.43 6.00
#